data_AF-W9Z1V5-F1
#
_entry.id   AF-W9Z1V5-F1
#
_cell.length_a   1.000
_cell.length_b   1.000
_cell.length_c   1.000
_cell.angle_alpha   90.00
_cell.angle_beta   90.00
_cell.angle_gamma   90.00
#
_symmetry.space_group_name_H-M   'P 1'
#
loop_
_entity.id
_entity.type
_entity.pdbx_description
1 polymer ?
#
loop_
_entity_poly.entity_id
_entity_poly.type
_entity_poly.pdbx_seq_one_letter_code
_entity_poly.pdbx_strand_id
1 'polypeptide(L)'
;MISTRIFSPSLLPPLLLQVRALVFPDNTIGPPPPPPPSPEEARLIRSKAASDLLSLFPNALGRKFFAVVSSSNKTDSGDGGGVGVTAEDEEMRLEVEERVLGWTDNAEMNKYLVYAILEYVVVRLIPEMVDQTPSELLAERGVSLTDGDISDIIEVQLNGAEKRSSA
;
A
#
# COMPACT_ATOMS: atom_id res chain seq x y z
N MET A 1 10.23 -0.14 -6.46
CA MET A 1 9.66 -1.24 -7.28
C MET A 1 8.13 -1.13 -7.40
N ILE A 2 7.39 -0.81 -6.32
CA ILE A 2 5.92 -0.64 -6.39
C ILE A 2 5.47 0.70 -7.03
N SER A 3 6.15 1.81 -6.72
CA SER A 3 5.79 3.15 -7.22
C SER A 3 6.12 3.37 -8.71
N THR A 4 6.87 2.47 -9.33
CA THR A 4 7.34 2.61 -10.72
C THR A 4 6.45 1.87 -11.72
N ARG A 5 5.56 1.00 -11.23
CA ARG A 5 4.74 0.13 -12.10
C ARG A 5 3.25 0.10 -11.76
N ILE A 6 2.83 0.53 -10.56
CA ILE A 6 1.43 0.39 -10.11
C ILE A 6 0.73 1.74 -9.98
N PHE A 7 1.44 2.80 -9.59
CA PHE A 7 0.86 4.13 -9.39
C PHE A 7 1.68 5.18 -10.15
N SER A 8 1.02 6.07 -10.90
CA SER A 8 1.67 7.28 -11.41
C SER A 8 2.10 8.14 -10.21
N PRO A 9 3.33 8.68 -10.17
CA PRO A 9 3.79 9.52 -9.05
C PRO A 9 2.89 10.75 -8.83
N SER A 10 2.21 11.24 -9.86
CA SER A 10 1.21 12.31 -9.77
C SER A 10 -0.11 11.90 -9.10
N LEU A 11 -0.46 10.61 -9.13
CA LEU A 11 -1.70 10.07 -8.56
C LEU A 11 -1.56 9.70 -7.08
N LEU A 12 -0.33 9.55 -6.60
CA LEU A 12 -0.07 9.05 -5.25
C LEU A 12 -0.49 10.06 -4.17
N PRO A 13 -0.20 11.36 -4.29
CA PRO A 13 -0.66 12.33 -3.30
C PRO A 13 -2.18 12.51 -3.20
N PRO A 14 -2.96 12.67 -4.29
CA PRO A 14 -4.42 12.81 -4.18
C PRO A 14 -5.07 11.51 -3.67
N LEU A 15 -4.56 10.34 -4.08
CA LEU A 15 -5.03 9.05 -3.57
C LEU A 15 -4.77 8.92 -2.06
N LEU A 16 -3.57 9.26 -1.58
CA LEU A 16 -3.27 9.23 -0.15
C LEU A 16 -4.14 10.22 0.64
N LEU A 17 -4.43 11.39 0.07
CA LEU A 17 -5.32 12.37 0.70
C LEU A 17 -6.76 11.84 0.81
N GLN A 18 -7.27 11.21 -0.25
CA GLN A 18 -8.60 10.57 -0.25
C GLN A 18 -8.65 9.39 0.73
N VAL A 19 -7.66 8.51 0.72
CA VAL A 19 -7.57 7.39 1.67
C VAL A 19 -7.52 7.93 3.09
N ARG A 20 -6.73 8.97 3.35
CA ARG A 20 -6.67 9.62 4.67
C ARG A 20 -8.03 10.19 5.06
N ALA A 21 -8.73 10.91 4.19
CA ALA A 21 -10.05 11.47 4.48
C ALA A 21 -11.10 10.38 4.76
N LEU A 22 -11.01 9.24 4.06
CA LEU A 22 -11.88 8.08 4.26
C LEU A 22 -11.58 7.33 5.57
N VAL A 23 -10.30 7.15 5.90
CA VAL A 23 -9.86 6.41 7.09
C VAL A 23 -9.95 7.27 8.36
N PHE A 24 -9.75 8.59 8.25
CA PHE A 24 -9.71 9.55 9.34
C PHE A 24 -10.61 10.78 9.05
N PRO A 25 -11.94 10.62 9.10
CA PRO A 25 -12.86 11.75 8.94
C PRO A 25 -12.57 12.84 9.98
N ASP A 26 -12.43 14.08 9.49
CA ASP A 26 -12.15 15.30 10.24
C ASP A 26 -10.90 15.29 11.15
N ASN A 27 -9.93 14.39 10.91
CA ASN A 27 -8.79 14.19 11.81
C ASN A 27 -9.19 14.06 13.28
N THR A 28 -10.37 13.48 13.53
CA THR A 28 -10.84 13.27 14.90
C THR A 28 -9.80 12.43 15.65
N ILE A 29 -9.48 12.85 16.88
CA ILE A 29 -8.60 12.08 17.75
C ILE A 29 -9.23 10.71 17.91
N GLY A 30 -8.56 9.69 17.36
CA GLY A 30 -9.00 8.32 17.46
C GLY A 30 -9.13 7.89 18.92
N PRO A 31 -9.88 6.83 19.21
CA PRO A 31 -9.92 6.25 20.54
C PRO A 31 -8.49 5.96 21.04
N PRO A 32 -8.27 5.95 22.37
CA PRO A 32 -6.96 5.66 22.94
C PRO A 32 -6.39 4.39 22.31
N PRO A 33 -5.09 4.37 21.96
CA PRO A 33 -4.50 3.22 21.30
C PRO A 33 -4.74 1.97 22.15
N PRO A 34 -5.21 0.85 21.56
CA PRO A 34 -5.27 -0.40 22.29
C PRO A 34 -3.85 -0.77 22.77
N PRO A 35 -3.73 -1.58 23.84
CA PRO A 35 -2.44 -2.10 24.25
C PRO A 35 -1.75 -2.78 23.05
N PRO A 36 -0.42 -2.70 22.95
CA PRO A 36 0.31 -3.35 21.88
C PRO A 36 -0.06 -4.84 21.86
N PRO A 37 -0.41 -5.41 20.69
CA PRO A 37 -0.70 -6.84 20.60
C PRO A 37 0.53 -7.63 21.05
N SER A 38 0.29 -8.80 21.63
CA SER A 38 1.38 -9.73 21.90
C SER A 38 2.08 -10.14 20.61
N PRO A 39 3.35 -10.58 20.65
CA PRO A 39 4.07 -10.99 19.44
C PRO A 39 3.35 -12.09 18.65
N GLU A 40 2.64 -12.99 19.34
CA GLU A 40 1.86 -14.05 18.72
C GLU A 40 0.60 -13.49 18.02
N GLU A 41 -0.11 -12.58 18.66
CA GLU A 41 -1.27 -11.90 18.07
C GLU A 41 -0.88 -11.02 16.89
N ALA A 42 0.24 -10.31 16.99
CA ALA A 42 0.79 -9.51 15.90
C ALA A 42 1.09 -10.38 14.67
N ARG A 43 1.69 -11.57 14.88
CA ARG A 43 1.92 -12.54 13.81
C ARG A 43 0.62 -13.03 13.18
N LEU A 44 -0.40 -13.34 13.99
CA LEU A 44 -1.71 -13.75 13.46
C LEU A 44 -2.37 -12.64 12.63
N ILE A 45 -2.29 -11.40 13.08
CA ILE A 45 -2.79 -10.24 12.35
C ILE A 45 -2.04 -10.09 11.01
N ARG A 46 -0.70 -10.20 11.01
CA ARG A 46 0.10 -10.13 9.79
C ARG A 46 -0.22 -11.27 8.84
N SER A 47 -0.37 -12.50 9.34
CA SER A 47 -0.71 -13.67 8.54
C SER A 47 -2.09 -13.55 7.87
N LYS A 48 -3.07 -13.00 8.60
CA LYS A 48 -4.39 -12.68 8.04
C LYS A 48 -4.31 -11.57 6.99
N ALA A 49 -3.61 -10.47 7.30
CA ALA A 49 -3.44 -9.35 6.38
C ALA A 49 -2.70 -9.77 5.09
N ALA A 50 -1.71 -10.66 5.20
CA ALA A 50 -1.01 -11.23 4.05
C ALA A 50 -1.98 -12.04 3.16
N SER A 51 -2.85 -12.86 3.75
CA SER A 51 -3.89 -13.58 3.02
C SER A 51 -4.87 -12.63 2.32
N ASP A 52 -5.33 -11.60 3.02
CA ASP A 52 -6.26 -10.61 2.47
C ASP A 52 -5.60 -9.82 1.32
N LEU A 53 -4.33 -9.43 1.46
CA LEU A 53 -3.56 -8.77 0.40
C LEU A 53 -3.40 -9.66 -0.82
N LEU A 54 -3.00 -10.92 -0.65
CA LEU A 54 -2.84 -11.85 -1.76
C LEU A 54 -4.15 -12.14 -2.47
N SER A 55 -5.30 -12.10 -1.76
CA SER A 55 -6.62 -12.25 -2.38
C SER A 55 -6.99 -11.12 -3.35
N LEU A 56 -6.38 -9.94 -3.19
CA LEU A 56 -6.60 -8.79 -4.08
C LEU A 56 -5.78 -8.90 -5.38
N PHE A 57 -4.72 -9.71 -5.38
CA PHE A 57 -3.87 -9.90 -6.56
C PHE A 57 -4.30 -11.13 -7.36
N PRO A 58 -4.40 -11.04 -8.69
CA PRO A 58 -4.42 -12.22 -9.53
C PRO A 58 -3.21 -13.12 -9.23
N ASN A 59 -3.40 -14.43 -9.14
CA ASN A 59 -2.35 -15.41 -8.78
C ASN A 59 -1.06 -15.30 -9.63
N ALA A 60 -1.18 -14.83 -10.87
CA ALA A 60 -0.02 -14.57 -11.74
C ALA A 60 0.84 -13.40 -11.25
N LEU A 61 0.22 -12.33 -10.73
CA LEU A 61 0.92 -11.18 -10.16
C LEU A 61 1.46 -11.51 -8.76
N GLY A 62 0.67 -12.20 -7.93
CA GLY A 62 1.12 -12.67 -6.62
C GLY A 62 2.41 -13.48 -6.73
N ARG A 63 2.42 -14.49 -7.60
CA ARG A 63 3.63 -15.29 -7.87
C ARG A 63 4.79 -14.44 -8.39
N LYS A 64 4.56 -13.54 -9.33
CA LYS A 64 5.66 -12.76 -9.92
C LYS A 64 6.30 -11.77 -8.94
N PHE A 65 5.53 -11.21 -8.01
CA PHE A 65 6.01 -10.18 -7.08
C PHE A 65 6.42 -10.73 -5.71
N PHE A 66 5.82 -11.83 -5.27
CA PHE A 66 5.99 -12.35 -3.91
C PHE A 66 6.45 -13.80 -3.85
N ALA A 67 6.47 -14.57 -4.96
CA ALA A 67 7.15 -15.86 -4.96
C ALA A 67 8.66 -15.64 -5.15
N VAL A 68 9.33 -15.37 -4.04
CA VAL A 68 10.79 -15.31 -3.99
C VAL A 68 11.24 -16.31 -2.94
N VAL A 69 11.65 -17.51 -3.39
CA VAL A 69 12.73 -18.40 -2.88
C VAL A 69 12.61 -19.83 -3.45
N SER A 70 12.46 -19.99 -4.78
CA SER A 70 12.84 -21.25 -5.47
C SER A 70 13.11 -21.06 -6.97
N SER A 71 13.86 -20.02 -7.35
CA SER A 71 14.37 -19.91 -8.74
C SER A 71 15.64 -20.74 -9.00
N SER A 72 16.00 -21.71 -8.15
CA SER A 72 17.25 -22.48 -8.31
C SER A 72 17.08 -23.97 -8.58
N ASN A 73 15.89 -24.51 -8.84
CA ASN A 73 15.78 -25.81 -9.50
C ASN A 73 14.40 -26.09 -10.10
N LYS A 74 14.35 -26.11 -11.45
CA LYS A 74 13.63 -27.06 -12.35
C LYS A 74 12.13 -27.31 -12.11
N THR A 75 11.27 -27.48 -13.12
CA THR A 75 11.37 -27.53 -14.59
C THR A 75 9.93 -27.48 -15.10
N ASP A 76 9.75 -26.81 -16.23
CA ASP A 76 8.72 -27.02 -17.24
C ASP A 76 8.02 -28.39 -17.16
N SER A 77 6.74 -28.39 -16.77
CA SER A 77 5.70 -29.36 -17.17
C SER A 77 4.38 -29.07 -16.45
N GLY A 78 3.30 -28.88 -17.21
CA GLY A 78 1.95 -29.23 -16.76
C GLY A 78 0.94 -28.10 -16.72
N ASP A 79 0.22 -27.95 -17.82
CA ASP A 79 -1.19 -27.52 -17.86
C ASP A 79 -2.03 -28.23 -16.78
N GLY A 80 -2.98 -27.52 -16.18
CA GLY A 80 -3.93 -28.11 -15.23
C GLY A 80 -4.41 -27.14 -14.14
N GLY A 81 -5.55 -26.48 -14.40
CA GLY A 81 -6.32 -25.83 -13.35
C GLY A 81 -6.70 -26.84 -12.25
N GLY A 82 -6.38 -26.51 -10.99
CA GLY A 82 -6.66 -27.37 -9.85
C GLY A 82 -6.61 -26.59 -8.55
N VAL A 83 -7.75 -26.55 -7.87
CA VAL A 83 -8.00 -25.94 -6.56
C VAL A 83 -7.23 -26.72 -5.50
N GLY A 84 -6.15 -26.15 -4.98
CA GLY A 84 -5.42 -26.64 -3.82
C GLY A 84 -4.45 -25.56 -3.37
N VAL A 85 -4.46 -25.20 -2.08
CA VAL A 85 -3.46 -24.31 -1.49
C VAL A 85 -2.10 -25.00 -1.67
N THR A 86 -1.32 -24.53 -2.63
CA THR A 86 -0.02 -25.13 -2.97
C THR A 86 1.02 -24.66 -1.96
N ALA A 87 2.07 -25.44 -1.72
CA ALA A 87 3.17 -25.02 -0.85
C ALA A 87 3.78 -23.67 -1.28
N GLU A 88 3.68 -23.35 -2.57
CA GLU A 88 4.06 -22.06 -3.15
C GLU A 88 3.20 -20.89 -2.63
N ASP A 89 1.90 -21.12 -2.39
CA ASP A 89 1.00 -20.10 -1.85
C ASP A 89 1.34 -19.81 -0.38
N GLU A 90 1.75 -20.82 0.39
CA GLU A 90 2.19 -20.63 1.77
C GLU A 90 3.53 -19.89 1.85
N GLU A 91 4.49 -20.22 0.98
CA GLU A 91 5.76 -19.51 0.90
C GLU A 91 5.56 -18.04 0.50
N MET A 92 4.66 -17.79 -0.46
CA MET A 92 4.27 -16.44 -0.87
C MET A 92 3.65 -15.64 0.28
N ARG A 93 2.79 -16.28 1.09
CA ARG A 93 2.19 -15.67 2.29
C ARG A 93 3.26 -15.28 3.30
N LEU A 94 4.21 -16.18 3.58
CA LEU A 94 5.32 -15.91 4.51
C LEU A 94 6.20 -14.76 4.04
N GLU A 95 6.49 -14.67 2.75
CA GLU A 95 7.26 -13.56 2.18
C GLU A 95 6.53 -12.22 2.36
N VAL A 96 5.20 -12.17 2.14
CA VAL A 96 4.41 -10.96 2.42
C VAL A 96 4.39 -10.64 3.91
N GLU A 97 4.18 -11.65 4.76
CA GLU A 97 4.12 -11.51 6.22
C GLU A 97 5.41 -10.92 6.81
N GLU A 98 6.58 -11.40 6.39
CA GLU A 98 7.86 -10.99 6.94
C GLU A 98 8.45 -9.78 6.21
N ARG A 99 8.47 -9.79 4.88
CA ARG A 99 9.19 -8.77 4.09
C ARG A 99 8.38 -7.51 3.84
N VAL A 100 7.06 -7.64 3.69
CA VAL A 100 6.17 -6.51 3.37
C VAL A 100 5.49 -5.98 4.62
N LEU A 101 5.09 -6.85 5.55
CA LEU A 101 4.37 -6.46 6.76
C LEU A 101 5.26 -6.42 8.02
N GLY A 102 6.33 -7.21 8.08
CA GLY A 102 7.22 -7.29 9.24
C GLY A 102 8.22 -6.15 9.41
N TRP A 103 8.29 -5.20 8.48
CA TRP A 103 9.27 -4.10 8.56
C TRP A 103 9.08 -3.20 9.80
N THR A 104 7.87 -3.13 10.36
CA THR A 104 7.57 -2.33 11.55
C THR A 104 8.03 -2.97 12.86
N ASP A 105 8.40 -4.25 12.85
CA ASP A 105 8.75 -5.00 14.08
C ASP A 105 10.15 -4.62 14.60
N ASN A 106 10.98 -4.00 13.76
CA ASN A 106 12.32 -3.55 14.14
C ASN A 106 12.29 -2.11 14.68
N ALA A 107 12.38 -1.98 16.00
CA ALA A 107 12.39 -0.69 16.69
C ALA A 107 13.54 0.25 16.25
N GLU A 108 14.70 -0.29 15.89
CA GLU A 108 15.82 0.51 15.39
C GLU A 108 15.54 1.04 13.98
N MET A 109 14.97 0.20 13.11
CA MET A 109 14.57 0.61 11.76
C MET A 109 13.52 1.73 11.80
N ASN A 110 12.56 1.63 12.72
CA ASN A 110 11.56 2.69 12.93
C ASN A 110 12.20 4.02 13.34
N LYS A 111 13.25 3.99 14.17
CA LYS A 111 14.01 5.19 14.56
C LYS A 111 14.70 5.84 13.35
N TYR A 112 15.37 5.06 12.52
CA TYR A 112 16.02 5.57 11.31
C TYR A 112 15.01 6.09 10.29
N LEU A 113 13.83 5.46 10.18
CA LEU A 113 12.75 5.98 9.34
C LEU A 113 12.28 7.36 9.82
N VAL A 114 12.03 7.51 11.12
CA VAL A 114 11.64 8.81 11.70
C VAL A 114 12.71 9.87 11.44
N TYR A 115 14.00 9.53 11.61
CA TYR A 115 15.08 10.46 11.30
C TYR A 115 15.18 10.79 9.81
N ALA A 116 15.01 9.82 8.92
CA ALA A 116 15.01 10.07 7.48
C ALA A 116 13.85 11.00 7.06
N ILE A 117 12.65 10.81 7.65
CA ILE A 117 11.50 11.70 7.44
C ILE A 117 11.83 13.10 7.94
N LEU A 118 12.34 13.23 9.17
CA LEU A 118 12.68 14.52 9.77
C LEU A 118 13.79 15.23 8.98
N GLU A 119 14.82 14.51 8.57
CA GLU A 119 15.90 15.03 7.73
C GLU A 119 15.34 15.56 6.41
N TYR A 120 14.49 14.79 5.72
CA TYR A 120 13.88 15.24 4.47
C TYR A 120 13.01 16.48 4.68
N VAL A 121 12.23 16.53 5.76
CA VAL A 121 11.40 17.69 6.08
C VAL A 121 12.27 18.92 6.35
N VAL A 122 13.31 18.78 7.18
CA VAL A 122 14.15 19.90 7.61
C VAL A 122 15.09 20.39 6.50
N VAL A 123 15.74 19.47 5.78
CA VAL A 123 16.76 19.81 4.78
C VAL A 123 16.13 20.22 3.45
N ARG A 124 14.92 19.77 3.16
CA ARG A 124 14.33 19.93 1.83
C ARG A 124 12.95 20.57 1.84
N LEU A 125 12.00 20.04 2.61
CA LEU A 125 10.63 20.58 2.59
C LEU A 125 10.56 22.00 3.17
N ILE A 126 11.17 22.25 4.33
CA ILE A 126 11.12 23.57 4.99
C ILE A 126 11.76 24.66 4.11
N PRO A 127 12.96 24.47 3.54
CA PRO A 127 13.54 25.46 2.63
C PRO A 127 12.69 25.73 1.39
N GLU A 128 12.10 24.70 0.80
CA GLU A 128 11.19 24.85 -0.36
C GLU A 128 9.89 25.60 0.03
N MET A 129 9.41 25.42 1.27
CA MET A 129 8.23 26.09 1.80
C MET A 129 8.43 27.59 2.12
N VAL A 130 9.65 28.12 2.03
CA VAL A 130 9.91 29.55 2.25
C VAL A 130 9.31 30.38 1.12
N ASP A 131 9.44 29.90 -0.11
CA ASP A 131 9.06 30.63 -1.32
C ASP A 131 7.71 30.18 -1.89
N GLN A 132 7.27 28.96 -1.55
CA GLN A 132 6.11 28.32 -2.15
C GLN A 132 5.22 27.67 -1.11
N THR A 133 3.91 27.73 -1.33
CA THR A 133 2.95 26.99 -0.50
C THR A 133 3.01 25.49 -0.81
N PRO A 134 2.64 24.60 0.15
CA PRO A 134 2.60 23.17 -0.10
C PRO A 134 1.74 22.79 -1.33
N SER A 135 0.67 23.54 -1.60
CA SER A 135 -0.18 23.33 -2.77
C SER A 135 0.52 23.65 -4.10
N GLU A 136 1.32 24.71 -4.15
CA GLU A 136 2.12 25.06 -5.33
C GLU A 136 3.24 24.04 -5.57
N LEU A 137 3.94 23.64 -4.51
CA LEU A 137 4.97 22.60 -4.54
C LEU A 137 4.44 21.24 -5.02
N LEU A 138 3.18 20.94 -4.72
CA LEU A 138 2.49 19.75 -5.23
C LEU A 138 2.12 19.93 -6.71
N ALA A 139 1.57 21.09 -7.09
CA ALA A 139 1.21 21.40 -8.47
C ALA A 139 2.42 21.32 -9.42
N GLU A 140 3.59 21.83 -9.03
CA GLU A 140 4.83 21.72 -9.80
C GLU A 140 5.29 20.27 -10.01
N ARG A 141 4.98 19.39 -9.05
CA ARG A 141 5.25 17.95 -9.14
C ARG A 141 4.17 17.19 -9.91
N GLY A 142 3.23 17.91 -10.52
CA GLY A 142 2.12 17.34 -11.30
C GLY A 142 0.93 16.89 -10.44
N VAL A 143 0.77 17.45 -9.25
CA VAL A 143 -0.32 17.14 -8.31
C VAL A 143 -1.20 18.37 -8.14
N SER A 144 -2.31 18.39 -8.88
CA SER A 144 -3.37 19.39 -8.70
C SER A 144 -4.35 18.90 -7.63
N LEU A 145 -4.58 19.69 -6.58
CA LEU A 145 -5.57 19.42 -5.53
C LEU A 145 -6.81 20.31 -5.70
N THR A 146 -7.29 20.49 -6.94
CA THR A 146 -8.51 21.26 -7.16
C THR A 146 -9.74 20.41 -6.82
N ASP A 147 -10.78 21.03 -6.26
CA ASP A 147 -12.04 20.34 -5.92
C ASP A 147 -12.67 19.64 -7.13
N GLY A 148 -12.35 20.09 -8.36
CA GLY A 148 -12.78 19.48 -9.62
C GLY A 148 -12.20 18.07 -9.86
N ASP A 149 -10.95 17.84 -9.49
CA ASP A 149 -10.24 16.58 -9.74
C ASP A 149 -10.77 15.44 -8.83
N ILE A 150 -11.32 15.78 -7.66
CA ILE A 150 -11.95 14.83 -6.74
C ILE A 150 -13.34 14.43 -7.24
N SER A 151 -14.12 15.38 -7.80
CA SER A 151 -15.43 15.09 -8.39
C SER A 151 -15.35 14.16 -9.61
N ASP A 152 -14.34 14.34 -10.48
CA ASP A 152 -14.18 13.50 -11.67
C ASP A 152 -13.81 12.04 -11.32
N ILE A 153 -13.04 11.84 -10.24
CA ILE A 153 -12.73 10.50 -9.73
C ILE A 153 -13.98 9.83 -9.12
N ILE A 154 -14.81 10.59 -8.40
CA ILE A 154 -16.06 10.11 -7.79
C ILE A 154 -17.10 9.75 -8.86
N GLU A 155 -17.22 10.52 -9.95
CA GLU A 155 -18.15 10.22 -11.06
C GLU A 155 -17.81 8.91 -11.79
N VAL A 156 -16.52 8.57 -11.91
CA VAL A 156 -16.10 7.28 -12.51
C VAL A 156 -16.51 6.10 -11.62
N GLN A 157 -16.50 6.26 -10.30
CA GLN A 157 -16.91 5.21 -9.36
C GLN A 157 -18.44 5.04 -9.26
N LEU A 158 -19.22 6.10 -9.42
CA LEU A 158 -20.69 6.02 -9.47
C LEU A 158 -21.18 5.36 -10.78
N ASN A 159 -20.60 5.74 -11.92
CA ASN A 159 -20.95 5.14 -13.22
C ASN A 159 -20.52 3.66 -13.35
N GLY A 160 -19.51 3.22 -12.58
CA GLY A 160 -19.11 1.82 -12.49
C GLY A 160 -20.04 0.93 -11.66
N ALA A 161 -20.75 1.52 -10.69
CA ALA A 161 -21.70 0.81 -9.83
C ALA A 161 -23.07 0.62 -10.51
N GLU A 162 -23.51 1.59 -11.32
CA GLU A 162 -24.84 1.55 -11.95
C GLU A 162 -24.96 0.48 -13.06
N LYS A 163 -23.86 0.13 -13.73
CA LYS A 163 -23.87 -0.90 -14.80
C LYS A 163 -23.92 -2.35 -14.31
N ARG A 164 -23.91 -2.61 -13.00
CA ARG A 164 -24.01 -3.97 -12.44
C ARG A 164 -25.39 -4.36 -11.90
N SER A 165 -26.39 -3.47 -11.99
CA SER A 165 -27.76 -3.75 -11.51
C SER A 165 -28.79 -4.03 -12.63
N SER A 166 -28.36 -4.23 -13.88
CA SER A 166 -29.25 -4.66 -14.97
C SER A 166 -28.58 -5.69 -15.86
N ALA A 167 -28.45 -6.91 -15.34
CA ALA A 167 -28.40 -8.16 -16.09
C ALA A 167 -28.80 -9.31 -15.14
#